data_AF-A0A2U0TAE5-F1
#
_entry.id   AF-A0A2U0TAE5-F1
#
_cell.length_a   1.000
_cell.length_b   1.000
_cell.length_c   1.000
_cell.angle_alpha   90.00
_cell.angle_beta   90.00
_cell.angle_gamma   90.00
#
_symmetry.space_group_name_H-M   'P 1'
#
loop_
_entity.id
_entity.type
_entity.pdbx_description
1 polymer ?
#
loop_
_entity_poly.entity_id
_entity_poly.type
_entity_poly.pdbx_seq_one_letter_code
_entity_poly.pdbx_strand_id
1 'polypeptide(L)'
;MAKYQMMKLPGGILSPADETEEEELKKLKNNELYEVEINIKVNPVLHRKMFSFFKFCFDYWCADNGLQKFSNEKSQFDAFRGDLLIQAGYCEMVFDLKNPSEFRLVPKSVSYKVLNDDIERRKLFVSITNAAMATIFKDCRNEKVINQLYAFF
;
A
#
# COMPACT_ATOMS: atom_id res chain seq x y z
N MET A 1 -18.23 -17.92 11.58
CA MET A 1 -17.86 -16.67 12.27
C MET A 1 -19.05 -15.74 12.18
N ALA A 2 -19.64 -15.38 13.32
CA ALA A 2 -20.67 -14.34 13.36
C ALA A 2 -20.00 -12.97 13.19
N LYS A 3 -20.66 -12.04 12.52
CA LYS A 3 -20.18 -10.67 12.33
C LYS A 3 -21.14 -9.74 13.05
N TYR A 4 -20.61 -8.86 13.87
CA TYR A 4 -21.38 -7.86 14.60
C TYR A 4 -20.85 -6.47 14.23
N GLN A 5 -21.75 -5.52 14.02
CA GLN A 5 -21.36 -4.11 13.87
C GLN A 5 -21.21 -3.48 15.25
N MET A 6 -20.00 -2.95 15.52
CA MET A 6 -19.66 -2.32 16.80
C MET A 6 -19.22 -0.87 16.56
N MET A 7 -19.56 0.01 17.50
CA MET A 7 -19.04 1.37 17.57
C MET A 7 -18.03 1.52 18.70
N LYS A 8 -16.97 2.28 18.45
CA LYS A 8 -15.95 2.60 19.47
C LYS A 8 -16.39 3.85 20.24
N LEU A 9 -16.67 3.67 21.53
CA LEU A 9 -16.94 4.75 22.48
C LEU A 9 -15.64 5.31 23.09
N PRO A 10 -15.69 6.50 23.72
CA PRO A 10 -14.58 7.03 24.50
C PRO A 10 -14.08 6.02 25.54
N GLY A 11 -12.78 6.03 25.81
CA GLY A 11 -12.16 5.05 26.72
C GLY A 11 -11.89 3.68 26.11
N GLY A 12 -12.16 3.48 24.80
CA GLY A 12 -11.81 2.25 24.10
C GLY A 12 -12.84 1.12 24.24
N ILE A 13 -14.05 1.44 24.70
CA ILE A 13 -15.16 0.49 24.85
C ILE A 13 -15.79 0.25 23.47
N LEU A 14 -15.99 -1.02 23.09
CA LEU A 14 -16.80 -1.39 21.93
C LEU A 14 -18.23 -1.64 22.38
N SER A 15 -19.19 -0.99 21.72
CA SER A 15 -20.63 -1.10 21.98
C SER A 15 -21.35 -1.53 20.71
N PRO A 16 -22.47 -2.28 20.76
CA PRO A 16 -23.27 -2.58 19.58
C PRO A 16 -23.65 -1.30 18.82
N ALA A 17 -23.66 -1.35 17.49
CA ALA A 17 -23.99 -0.18 16.67
C ALA A 17 -25.49 0.14 16.65
N ASP A 18 -26.34 -0.86 16.86
CA ASP A 18 -27.80 -0.76 16.86
C ASP A 18 -28.45 -1.78 17.83
N GLU A 19 -29.76 -1.66 18.04
CA GLU A 19 -30.53 -2.53 18.94
C GLU A 19 -30.56 -4.00 18.47
N THR A 20 -30.48 -4.23 17.16
CA THR A 20 -30.46 -5.59 16.59
C THR A 20 -29.17 -6.32 16.97
N GLU A 21 -28.03 -5.64 16.85
CA GLU A 21 -26.75 -6.23 17.26
C GLU A 21 -26.64 -6.38 18.77
N GLU A 22 -27.32 -5.54 19.56
CA GLU A 22 -27.40 -5.72 21.02
C GLU A 22 -28.09 -7.04 21.39
N GLU A 23 -29.20 -7.39 20.73
CA GLU A 23 -29.90 -8.66 20.96
C GLU A 23 -29.07 -9.87 20.58
N GLU A 24 -28.33 -9.79 19.47
CA GLU A 24 -27.42 -10.85 19.05
C GLU A 24 -26.21 -10.97 20.00
N LEU A 25 -25.68 -9.86 20.51
CA LEU A 25 -24.60 -9.86 21.52
C LEU A 25 -25.03 -10.46 22.86
N LYS A 26 -26.30 -10.34 23.25
CA LYS A 26 -26.85 -11.01 24.45
C LYS A 26 -26.80 -12.55 24.35
N LYS A 27 -26.65 -13.12 23.16
CA LYS A 27 -26.49 -14.57 22.97
C LYS A 27 -25.06 -15.04 23.30
N LEU A 28 -24.09 -14.14 23.28
CA LEU A 28 -22.73 -14.44 23.74
C LEU A 28 -22.71 -14.56 25.26
N LYS A 29 -21.84 -15.41 25.78
CA LYS A 29 -21.73 -15.62 27.22
C LYS A 29 -20.92 -14.50 27.85
N ASN A 30 -21.42 -14.00 28.97
CA ASN A 30 -20.67 -13.05 29.78
C ASN A 30 -19.40 -13.71 30.36
N ASN A 31 -18.33 -12.92 30.46
CA ASN A 31 -17.02 -13.33 31.01
C ASN A 31 -16.25 -14.39 30.19
N GLU A 32 -16.60 -14.59 28.92
CA GLU A 32 -15.74 -15.32 27.97
C GLU A 32 -14.82 -14.35 27.20
N LEU A 33 -13.65 -14.85 26.82
CA LEU A 33 -12.73 -14.14 25.92
C LEU A 33 -13.17 -14.37 24.47
N TYR A 34 -13.43 -13.27 23.77
CA TYR A 34 -13.73 -13.29 22.34
C TYR A 34 -12.59 -12.63 21.55
N GLU A 35 -12.16 -13.28 20.47
CA GLU A 35 -11.25 -12.67 19.50
C GLU A 35 -12.04 -11.70 18.61
N VAL A 36 -11.57 -10.46 18.50
CA VAL A 36 -12.25 -9.40 17.75
C VAL A 36 -11.39 -9.01 16.55
N GLU A 37 -11.93 -9.19 15.35
CA GLU A 37 -11.31 -8.73 14.10
C GLU A 37 -11.90 -7.38 13.68
N ILE A 38 -11.11 -6.31 13.83
CA ILE A 38 -11.52 -4.96 13.41
C ILE A 38 -11.06 -4.72 11.98
N ASN A 39 -11.99 -4.81 11.03
CA ASN A 39 -11.73 -4.49 9.64
C ASN A 39 -11.97 -2.99 9.38
N ILE A 40 -10.90 -2.19 9.48
CA ILE A 40 -10.92 -0.82 8.97
C ILE A 40 -10.98 -0.93 7.45
N LYS A 41 -12.09 -0.50 6.83
CA LYS A 41 -12.20 -0.49 5.37
C LYS A 41 -11.09 0.40 4.81
N VAL A 42 -10.09 -0.24 4.19
CA VAL A 42 -8.99 0.42 3.47
C VAL A 42 -9.55 1.52 2.61
N ASN A 43 -9.02 2.73 2.73
CA ASN A 43 -9.45 3.85 1.91
C ASN A 43 -9.15 3.55 0.42
N PRO A 44 -10.17 3.25 -0.41
CA PRO A 44 -9.94 2.90 -1.82
C PRO A 44 -9.45 4.11 -2.63
N VAL A 45 -9.63 5.33 -2.10
CA VAL A 45 -9.09 6.56 -2.70
C VAL A 45 -7.57 6.58 -2.56
N LEU A 46 -7.02 6.22 -1.40
CA LEU A 46 -5.58 6.21 -1.16
C LEU A 46 -4.87 5.18 -2.04
N HIS A 47 -5.44 3.98 -2.20
CA HIS A 47 -4.88 2.96 -3.07
C HIS A 47 -4.87 3.41 -4.54
N ARG A 48 -5.99 3.98 -5.03
CA ARG A 48 -6.06 4.54 -6.39
C ARG A 48 -5.06 5.67 -6.60
N LYS A 49 -4.91 6.56 -5.60
CA LYS A 49 -3.91 7.65 -5.63
C LYS A 49 -2.49 7.10 -5.73
N MET A 50 -2.15 6.08 -4.95
CA MET A 50 -0.84 5.41 -4.98
C MET A 50 -0.57 4.75 -6.34
N PHE A 51 -1.55 4.04 -6.92
CA PHE A 51 -1.40 3.43 -8.25
C PHE A 51 -1.30 4.48 -9.38
N SER A 52 -2.06 5.57 -9.29
CA SER A 52 -1.91 6.69 -10.22
C SER A 52 -0.53 7.34 -10.11
N PHE A 53 0.06 7.43 -8.92
CA PHE A 53 1.41 7.93 -8.73
C PHE A 53 2.46 6.99 -9.34
N PHE A 54 2.32 5.67 -9.17
CA PHE A 54 3.19 4.70 -9.85
C PHE A 54 3.15 4.87 -11.36
N LYS A 55 1.95 5.02 -11.94
CA LYS A 55 1.80 5.23 -13.38
C LYS A 55 2.46 6.52 -13.85
N PHE A 56 2.24 7.61 -13.12
CA PHE A 56 2.90 8.89 -13.39
C PHE A 56 4.43 8.79 -13.37
N CYS A 57 4.99 8.13 -12.36
CA CYS A 57 6.43 7.88 -12.25
C CYS A 57 6.96 7.04 -13.42
N PHE A 58 6.22 6.00 -13.81
CA PHE A 58 6.58 5.14 -14.92
C PHE A 58 6.55 5.88 -16.25
N ASP A 59 5.52 6.69 -16.50
CA ASP A 59 5.39 7.44 -17.75
C ASP A 59 6.53 8.46 -17.92
N TYR A 60 6.95 9.11 -16.83
CA TYR A 60 8.13 9.98 -16.82
C TYR A 60 9.42 9.20 -17.11
N TRP A 61 9.66 8.10 -16.38
CA TRP A 61 10.86 7.27 -16.55
C TRP A 61 10.96 6.62 -17.94
N CYS A 62 9.82 6.15 -18.48
CA CYS A 62 9.77 5.49 -19.78
C CYS A 62 9.99 6.48 -20.93
N ALA A 63 9.58 7.75 -20.77
CA ALA A 63 9.86 8.80 -21.74
C ALA A 63 11.38 9.04 -21.93
N ASP A 64 12.15 8.91 -20.85
CA ASP A 64 13.61 9.08 -20.87
C ASP A 64 14.37 7.82 -21.35
N ASN A 65 13.80 6.62 -21.15
CA ASN A 65 14.46 5.34 -21.45
C ASN A 65 13.99 4.76 -22.81
N GLY A 66 14.49 5.34 -23.90
CA GLY A 66 14.00 5.14 -25.28
C GLY A 66 13.91 3.70 -25.83
N LEU A 67 14.65 2.72 -25.29
CA LEU A 67 14.53 1.31 -25.71
C LEU A 67 13.33 0.59 -25.07
N GLN A 68 12.93 1.03 -23.88
CA GLN A 68 11.85 0.39 -23.13
C GLN A 68 10.48 0.74 -23.73
N LYS A 69 10.36 1.90 -24.37
CA LYS A 69 9.14 2.39 -25.04
C LYS A 69 8.48 1.41 -26.03
N PHE A 70 9.25 0.48 -26.62
CA PHE A 70 8.73 -0.49 -27.60
C PHE A 70 8.47 -1.89 -27.04
N SER A 71 8.73 -2.12 -25.75
CA SER A 71 8.48 -3.44 -25.16
C SER A 71 7.10 -3.53 -24.50
N ASN A 72 6.78 -4.68 -23.90
CA ASN A 72 5.50 -4.90 -23.24
C ASN A 72 5.34 -3.96 -22.02
N GLU A 73 4.47 -2.97 -22.17
CA GLU A 73 4.18 -1.94 -21.16
C GLU A 73 3.77 -2.54 -19.82
N LYS A 74 2.97 -3.60 -19.82
CA LYS A 74 2.49 -4.23 -18.58
C LYS A 74 3.65 -4.84 -17.78
N SER A 75 4.48 -5.63 -18.46
CA SER A 75 5.63 -6.30 -17.82
C SER A 75 6.66 -5.28 -17.31
N GLN A 76 6.87 -4.20 -18.06
CA GLN A 76 7.76 -3.12 -17.63
C GLN A 76 7.19 -2.33 -16.47
N PHE A 77 5.90 -2.00 -16.49
CA PHE A 77 5.26 -1.33 -15.38
C PHE A 77 5.34 -2.16 -14.11
N ASP A 78 5.11 -3.48 -14.20
CA ASP A 78 5.23 -4.37 -13.05
C ASP A 78 6.67 -4.45 -12.52
N ALA A 79 7.68 -4.53 -13.40
CA ALA A 79 9.09 -4.52 -13.02
C ALA A 79 9.49 -3.18 -12.37
N PHE A 80 9.17 -2.07 -13.02
CA PHE A 80 9.42 -0.71 -12.53
C PHE A 80 8.77 -0.48 -11.15
N ARG A 81 7.51 -0.88 -10.98
CA ARG A 81 6.82 -0.79 -9.69
C ARG A 81 7.54 -1.61 -8.62
N GLY A 82 8.05 -2.79 -8.99
CA GLY A 82 8.86 -3.62 -8.10
C GLY A 82 10.15 -2.92 -7.67
N ASP A 83 10.89 -2.36 -8.60
CA ASP A 83 12.14 -1.64 -8.33
C ASP A 83 11.91 -0.41 -7.45
N LEU A 84 10.86 0.37 -7.72
CA LEU A 84 10.52 1.53 -6.91
C LEU A 84 10.10 1.14 -5.48
N LEU A 85 9.42 0.01 -5.31
CA LEU A 85 9.11 -0.53 -3.97
C LEU A 85 10.36 -0.96 -3.21
N ILE A 86 11.34 -1.57 -3.90
CA ILE A 86 12.64 -1.90 -3.30
C ILE A 86 13.37 -0.62 -2.88
N GLN A 87 13.40 0.41 -3.73
CA GLN A 87 14.01 1.70 -3.39
C GLN A 87 13.31 2.41 -2.21
N ALA A 88 12.00 2.22 -2.08
CA ALA A 88 11.23 2.69 -0.93
C ALA A 88 11.46 1.86 0.36
N GLY A 89 12.30 0.82 0.30
CA GLY A 89 12.58 -0.09 1.42
C GLY A 89 11.47 -1.11 1.69
N TYR A 90 10.49 -1.24 0.81
CA TYR A 90 9.35 -2.17 0.96
C TYR A 90 9.64 -3.51 0.28
N CYS A 91 10.69 -4.18 0.74
CA CYS A 91 11.18 -5.44 0.20
C CYS A 91 11.61 -6.44 1.27
N GLU A 92 11.87 -7.68 0.85
CA GLU A 92 12.44 -8.75 1.65
C GLU A 92 13.71 -9.28 1.00
N MET A 93 14.67 -9.69 1.82
CA MET A 93 15.85 -10.41 1.36
C MET A 93 15.50 -11.88 1.21
N VAL A 94 15.66 -12.40 -0.01
CA VAL A 94 15.47 -13.82 -0.32
C VAL A 94 16.81 -14.39 -0.74
N PHE A 95 17.30 -15.38 0.00
CA PHE A 95 18.55 -16.08 -0.28
C PHE A 95 18.36 -17.13 -1.38
N ASP A 96 19.37 -17.31 -2.22
CA ASP A 96 19.36 -18.35 -3.24
C ASP A 96 19.57 -19.72 -2.59
N LEU A 97 18.76 -20.71 -3.00
CA LEU A 97 18.83 -22.06 -2.48
C LEU A 97 20.10 -22.80 -2.93
N LYS A 98 20.60 -22.50 -4.13
CA LYS A 98 21.81 -23.09 -4.69
C LYS A 98 23.06 -22.38 -4.18
N ASN A 99 22.98 -21.06 -3.98
CA ASN A 99 24.08 -20.22 -3.51
C ASN A 99 23.67 -19.46 -2.24
N PRO A 100 23.80 -20.05 -1.04
CA PRO A 100 23.34 -19.43 0.21
C PRO A 100 24.01 -18.08 0.56
N SER A 101 25.14 -17.75 -0.07
CA SER A 101 25.83 -16.47 0.07
C SER A 101 25.26 -15.36 -0.82
N GLU A 102 24.38 -15.70 -1.77
CA GLU A 102 23.73 -14.76 -2.67
C GLU A 102 22.31 -14.48 -2.18
N PHE A 103 21.88 -13.22 -2.28
CA PHE A 103 20.51 -12.82 -2.00
C PHE A 103 20.02 -11.84 -3.05
N ARG A 104 18.70 -11.77 -3.19
CA ARG A 104 18.01 -10.74 -3.97
C ARG A 104 16.97 -10.04 -3.10
N LEU A 105 16.75 -8.77 -3.40
CA LEU A 105 15.65 -8.03 -2.83
C LEU A 105 14.39 -8.30 -3.66
N VAL A 106 13.31 -8.71 -2.99
CA VAL A 106 12.02 -8.97 -3.62
C VAL A 106 11.01 -7.97 -3.04
N PRO A 107 10.27 -7.21 -3.87
CA PRO A 107 9.30 -6.24 -3.37
C PRO A 107 8.14 -6.97 -2.67
N LYS A 108 7.68 -6.41 -1.56
CA LYS A 108 6.48 -6.90 -0.88
C LYS A 108 5.22 -6.54 -1.66
N SER A 109 4.19 -7.38 -1.55
CA SER A 109 2.91 -7.13 -2.22
C SER A 109 2.15 -5.97 -1.58
N VAL A 110 1.63 -5.05 -2.40
CA VAL A 110 0.83 -3.90 -1.97
C VAL A 110 -0.69 -4.12 -2.11
N SER A 111 -1.09 -5.37 -2.38
CA SER A 111 -2.49 -5.76 -2.55
C SER A 111 -3.33 -5.46 -1.30
N TYR A 112 -4.64 -5.28 -1.47
CA TYR A 112 -5.56 -5.04 -0.35
C TYR A 112 -5.53 -6.13 0.72
N LYS A 113 -5.26 -7.38 0.33
CA LYS A 113 -5.20 -8.51 1.26
C LYS A 113 -3.96 -8.47 2.17
N VAL A 114 -2.85 -7.90 1.67
CA VAL A 114 -1.57 -7.88 2.38
C VAL A 114 -1.40 -6.58 3.16
N LEU A 115 -1.76 -5.45 2.56
CA LEU A 115 -1.63 -4.13 3.16
C LEU A 115 -3.03 -3.58 3.51
N ASN A 116 -3.63 -4.12 4.56
CA ASN A 116 -4.99 -3.78 4.99
C ASN A 116 -5.04 -2.63 6.01
N ASP A 117 -3.90 -2.17 6.52
CA ASP A 117 -3.81 -0.98 7.39
C ASP A 117 -3.57 0.30 6.57
N ASP A 118 -4.47 1.27 6.71
CA ASP A 118 -4.38 2.59 6.07
C ASP A 118 -3.21 3.44 6.59
N ILE A 119 -2.80 3.27 7.84
CA ILE A 119 -1.65 3.97 8.42
C ILE A 119 -0.37 3.47 7.76
N GLU A 120 -0.19 2.14 7.68
CA GLU A 120 0.95 1.53 6.99
C GLU A 120 0.96 1.89 5.50
N ARG A 121 -0.21 1.89 4.86
CA ARG A 121 -0.34 2.29 3.45
C ARG A 121 0.06 3.75 3.23
N ARG A 122 -0.32 4.65 4.14
CA ARG A 122 0.08 6.06 4.08
C ARG A 122 1.60 6.21 4.28
N LYS A 123 2.18 5.50 5.24
CA LYS A 123 3.63 5.47 5.45
C LYS A 123 4.37 4.98 4.21
N LEU A 124 3.91 3.88 3.62
CA LEU A 124 4.46 3.34 2.38
C LEU A 124 4.36 4.35 1.23
N PHE A 125 3.22 5.02 1.08
CA PHE A 125 3.05 6.03 0.04
C PHE A 125 4.07 7.18 0.19
N VAL A 126 4.31 7.67 1.41
CA VAL A 126 5.37 8.66 1.68
C VAL A 126 6.75 8.12 1.31
N SER A 127 7.08 6.87 1.68
CA SER A 127 8.37 6.26 1.31
C SER A 127 8.56 6.14 -0.20
N ILE A 128 7.51 5.72 -0.93
CA ILE A 128 7.53 5.63 -2.40
C ILE A 128 7.76 7.01 -3.02
N THR A 129 7.08 8.04 -2.51
CA THR A 129 7.29 9.41 -2.96
C THR A 129 8.74 9.84 -2.78
N ASN A 130 9.29 9.66 -1.58
CA ASN A 130 10.66 10.09 -1.28
C ASN A 130 11.67 9.35 -2.16
N ALA A 131 11.48 8.05 -2.36
CA ALA A 131 12.30 7.27 -3.29
C ALA A 131 12.21 7.82 -4.72
N ALA A 132 10.99 8.05 -5.23
CA ALA A 132 10.79 8.58 -6.57
C ALA A 132 11.42 9.97 -6.75
N MET A 133 11.34 10.84 -5.74
CA MET A 133 11.99 12.15 -5.76
C MET A 133 13.52 12.03 -5.81
N ALA A 134 14.10 11.09 -5.07
CA ALA A 134 15.54 10.89 -5.00
C ALA A 134 16.13 10.21 -6.25
N THR A 135 15.35 9.38 -6.95
CA THR A 135 15.85 8.55 -8.06
C THR A 135 15.28 8.96 -9.42
N ILE A 136 13.95 9.02 -9.54
CA ILE A 136 13.26 9.24 -10.83
C ILE A 136 13.26 10.73 -11.19
N PHE A 137 12.90 11.60 -10.24
CA PHE A 137 12.75 13.04 -10.48
C PHE A 137 13.96 13.89 -10.08
N LYS A 138 15.11 13.25 -9.82
CA LYS A 138 16.31 13.90 -9.25
C LYS A 138 16.73 15.18 -9.97
N ASP A 139 16.68 15.17 -11.31
CA ASP A 139 17.08 16.28 -12.17
C ASP A 139 15.90 16.89 -12.96
N CYS A 140 14.67 16.68 -12.49
CA CYS A 140 13.48 17.17 -13.17
C CYS A 140 13.42 18.71 -13.12
N ARG A 141 13.54 19.34 -14.29
CA ARG A 141 13.41 20.81 -14.47
C ARG A 141 12.11 21.24 -15.14
N ASN A 142 11.25 20.27 -15.47
CA ASN A 142 10.01 20.54 -16.19
C ASN A 142 8.91 20.99 -15.22
N GLU A 143 8.55 22.27 -15.26
CA GLU A 143 7.53 22.87 -14.40
C GLU A 143 6.18 22.14 -14.46
N LYS A 144 5.80 21.59 -15.61
CA LYS A 144 4.54 20.83 -15.74
C LYS A 144 4.57 19.54 -14.92
N VAL A 145 5.69 18.83 -14.93
CA VAL A 145 5.89 17.59 -14.17
C VAL A 145 5.94 17.89 -12.68
N ILE A 146 6.62 18.97 -12.29
CA ILE A 146 6.71 19.43 -10.91
C ILE A 146 5.31 19.80 -10.37
N ASN A 147 4.50 20.54 -11.13
CA ASN A 147 3.14 20.89 -10.73
C ASN A 147 2.22 19.66 -10.59
N GLN A 148 2.36 18.67 -11.48
CA GLN A 148 1.63 17.41 -11.35
C GLN A 148 2.08 16.62 -10.12
N LEU A 149 3.39 16.61 -9.82
CA LEU A 149 3.93 15.98 -8.64
C LEU A 149 3.37 16.63 -7.35
N TYR A 150 3.27 17.97 -7.30
CA TYR A 150 2.63 18.66 -6.17
C TYR A 150 1.16 18.29 -5.98
N ALA A 151 0.41 17.97 -7.03
CA ALA A 151 -0.98 17.55 -6.92
C ALA A 151 -1.17 16.18 -6.23
N PHE A 152 -0.09 15.40 -6.07
CA PHE A 152 -0.11 14.15 -5.30
C PHE A 152 0.11 14.35 -3.80
N PHE A 153 0.46 15.55 -3.32
CA PHE A 153 0.62 15.88 -1.91
C PHE A 153 -0.58 16.64 -1.37
#